data_AF-A0A968U9E1-F1
#
_entry.id   AF-A0A968U9E1-F1
#
_cell.length_a   1.000
_cell.length_b   1.000
_cell.length_c   1.000
_cell.angle_alpha   90.00
_cell.angle_beta   90.00
_cell.angle_gamma   90.00
#
_symmetry.space_group_name_H-M   'P 1'
#
loop_
_entity.id
_entity.type
_entity.pdbx_description
1 polymer ?
#
loop_
_entity_poly.entity_id
_entity_poly.type
_entity_poly.pdbx_seq_one_letter_code
_entity_poly.pdbx_strand_id
1 'polypeptide(L)'
;MKPYSQDLRQKIIDTYLEDQESIREIAKRFQVSSSFVQKLLKNYRQTGNIDPKPHRGGKSPKLNLQQLDLVNKLIKQHQDATLQELCDMLESQTGVKISRPTMSRITKNELAPS
;
A
#
# COMPACT_ATOMS: atom_id res chain seq x y z
N MET A 1 -7.66 -12.56 10.86
CA MET A 1 -7.60 -11.67 12.03
C MET A 1 -7.92 -10.26 11.56
N LYS A 2 -9.04 -9.65 11.97
CA LYS A 2 -9.40 -8.29 11.57
C LYS A 2 -8.36 -7.31 12.15
N PRO A 3 -7.84 -6.34 11.37
CA PRO A 3 -6.99 -5.31 11.94
C PRO A 3 -7.77 -4.56 13.03
N TYR A 4 -7.12 -4.28 14.17
CA TYR A 4 -7.66 -3.34 15.16
C TYR A 4 -8.06 -2.04 14.45
N SER A 5 -9.23 -1.51 14.79
CA SER A 5 -9.79 -0.31 14.16
C SER A 5 -8.77 0.84 14.20
N GLN A 6 -8.79 1.68 13.16
CA GLN A 6 -7.92 2.84 13.04
C GLN A 6 -8.03 3.75 14.28
N ASP A 7 -9.25 3.89 14.81
CA ASP A 7 -9.54 4.65 16.03
C ASP A 7 -8.78 4.13 17.26
N LEU A 8 -8.62 2.80 17.40
CA LEU A 8 -7.89 2.23 18.54
C LEU A 8 -6.40 2.57 18.48
N ARG A 9 -5.82 2.56 17.26
CA ARG A 9 -4.41 2.89 17.05
C ARG A 9 -4.16 4.37 17.29
N GLN A 10 -5.06 5.22 16.82
CA GLN A 10 -5.01 6.67 17.02
C GLN A 10 -5.03 7.00 18.52
N LYS A 11 -6.03 6.49 19.25
CA LYS A 11 -6.12 6.71 20.70
C LYS A 11 -4.90 6.23 21.48
N ILE A 12 -4.31 5.09 21.11
CA ILE A 12 -3.08 4.60 21.74
C ILE A 12 -1.90 5.56 21.52
N ILE A 13 -1.79 6.15 20.33
CA ILE A 13 -0.71 7.09 20.01
C ILE A 13 -0.96 8.43 20.68
N ASP A 14 -2.19 8.94 20.67
CA ASP A 14 -2.56 10.19 21.35
C ASP A 14 -2.26 10.07 22.85
N THR A 15 -2.69 8.98 23.49
CA THR A 15 -2.35 8.71 24.90
C THR A 15 -0.85 8.63 25.13
N TYR A 16 -0.08 8.05 24.22
CA TYR A 16 1.38 8.01 24.33
C TYR A 16 2.06 9.38 24.17
N LEU A 17 1.44 10.30 23.42
CA LEU A 17 1.94 11.66 23.20
C LEU A 17 1.53 12.63 24.31
N GLU A 18 0.32 12.47 24.84
CA GLU A 18 -0.27 13.31 25.88
C GLU A 18 0.19 12.87 27.28
N ASP A 19 0.11 11.56 27.56
CA ASP A 19 0.50 10.96 28.83
C ASP A 19 1.88 10.29 28.68
N GLN A 20 2.84 10.57 29.56
CA GLN A 20 4.12 9.82 29.63
C GLN A 20 3.94 8.39 30.20
N GLU A 21 2.80 7.74 29.90
CA GLU A 21 2.49 6.40 30.34
C GLU A 21 3.41 5.37 29.66
N SER A 22 3.77 4.33 30.41
CA SER A 22 4.56 3.23 29.89
C SER A 22 3.74 2.36 28.93
N ILE A 23 4.43 1.66 28.03
CA ILE A 23 3.82 0.71 27.08
C ILE A 23 2.90 -0.32 27.78
N ARG A 24 3.25 -0.71 29.01
CA ARG A 24 2.47 -1.68 29.80
C ARG A 24 1.15 -1.08 30.32
N GLU A 25 1.17 0.17 30.75
CA GLU A 25 -0.01 0.88 31.23
C GLU A 25 -0.99 1.14 30.08
N ILE A 26 -0.47 1.63 28.95
CA ILE A 26 -1.25 1.81 27.72
C ILE A 26 -1.88 0.48 27.27
N ALA A 27 -1.11 -0.61 27.26
CA ALA A 27 -1.64 -1.92 26.90
C ALA A 27 -2.78 -2.37 27.81
N LYS A 28 -2.67 -2.14 29.12
CA LYS A 28 -3.72 -2.44 30.10
C LYS A 28 -4.96 -1.56 29.91
N ARG A 29 -4.77 -0.25 29.70
CA ARG A 29 -5.84 0.75 29.48
C ARG A 29 -6.69 0.42 28.27
N PHE A 30 -6.05 -0.01 27.17
CA PHE A 30 -6.72 -0.36 25.92
C PHE A 30 -7.06 -1.85 25.79
N GLN A 31 -6.78 -2.68 26.81
CA GLN A 31 -6.98 -4.14 26.80
C GLN A 31 -6.34 -4.84 25.58
N VAL A 32 -5.16 -4.38 25.18
CA VAL A 32 -4.37 -4.93 24.07
C VAL A 32 -3.07 -5.55 24.57
N SER A 33 -2.37 -6.30 23.72
CA SER A 33 -1.07 -6.83 24.07
C SER A 33 0.00 -5.73 24.08
N SER A 34 0.94 -5.80 25.02
CA SER A 34 2.10 -4.89 25.08
C SER A 34 2.96 -4.96 23.81
N SER A 35 3.06 -6.13 23.18
CA SER A 35 3.76 -6.31 21.92
C SER A 35 3.07 -5.61 20.74
N PHE A 36 1.74 -5.48 20.76
CA PHE A 36 1.01 -4.68 19.77
C PHE A 36 1.31 -3.19 19.93
N VAL A 37 1.22 -2.66 21.16
CA VAL A 37 1.52 -1.25 21.47
C VAL A 37 2.97 -0.93 21.11
N GLN A 38 3.93 -1.76 21.49
CA GLN A 38 5.34 -1.58 21.15
C GLN A 38 5.57 -1.52 19.63
N LYS A 39 4.95 -2.43 18.86
CA LYS A 39 5.05 -2.42 17.39
C LYS A 39 4.42 -1.18 16.78
N LEU A 40 3.27 -0.74 17.31
CA LEU A 40 2.57 0.45 16.85
C LEU A 40 3.42 1.70 17.08
N LEU A 41 3.93 1.91 18.29
CA LEU A 41 4.77 3.06 18.62
C LEU A 41 6.11 3.06 17.87
N LYS A 42 6.72 1.88 17.66
CA LYS A 42 7.93 1.76 16.83
C LYS A 42 7.65 2.20 15.39
N ASN A 43 6.53 1.75 14.81
CA ASN A 43 6.12 2.14 13.46
C ASN A 43 5.85 3.65 13.38
N TYR A 44 5.14 4.20 14.36
CA TYR A 44 4.86 5.63 14.47
C TYR A 44 6.14 6.46 14.53
N ARG A 45 7.09 6.12 15.41
CA ARG A 45 8.39 6.82 15.49
C ARG A 45 9.21 6.77 14.20
N GLN A 46 9.11 5.68 13.44
CA GLN A 46 9.86 5.50 12.19
C GLN A 46 9.24 6.17 10.98
N THR A 47 7.92 6.33 10.96
CA THR A 47 7.17 6.75 9.76
C THR A 47 6.39 8.04 9.95
N GLY A 48 6.17 8.49 11.18
CA GLY A 48 5.28 9.60 11.54
C GLY A 48 3.80 9.30 11.25
N ASN A 49 3.47 8.09 10.79
CA ASN A 49 2.14 7.78 10.29
C ASN A 49 1.44 6.73 11.16
N ILE A 50 0.16 6.98 11.43
CA ILE A 50 -0.72 6.21 12.32
C ILE A 50 -1.55 5.20 11.52
N ASP A 51 -1.63 5.42 10.21
CA ASP A 51 -2.37 4.56 9.32
C ASP A 51 -1.84 3.11 9.40
N PRO A 52 -2.75 2.12 9.37
CA PRO A 52 -2.32 0.75 9.15
C PRO A 52 -1.47 0.75 7.87
N LYS A 53 -0.28 0.13 7.93
CA LYS A 53 0.48 -0.20 6.71
C LYS A 53 -0.54 -0.74 5.71
N PRO A 54 -0.72 -0.09 4.54
CA PRO A 54 -1.80 -0.45 3.66
C PRO A 54 -1.73 -1.96 3.45
N HIS A 55 -2.89 -2.61 3.50
CA HIS A 55 -3.01 -4.05 3.27
C HIS A 55 -2.69 -4.43 1.80
N ARG A 56 -1.83 -3.67 1.12
CA ARG A 56 -1.16 -4.08 -0.11
C ARG A 56 0.08 -4.87 0.26
N GLY A 57 -0.17 -6.07 0.79
CA GLY A 57 0.79 -7.17 0.76
C GLY A 57 0.97 -7.68 -0.66
N GLY A 58 1.49 -6.84 -1.55
CA GLY A 58 1.95 -7.21 -2.87
C GLY A 58 3.37 -6.70 -3.05
N LYS A 59 4.21 -7.48 -3.73
CA LYS A 59 5.54 -7.03 -4.19
C LYS A 59 5.40 -5.63 -4.79
N SER A 60 6.35 -4.74 -4.49
CA SER A 60 6.46 -3.43 -5.15
C SER A 60 6.18 -3.61 -6.64
N PRO A 61 5.22 -2.87 -7.24
CA PRO A 61 4.91 -3.05 -8.64
C PRO A 61 6.21 -2.93 -9.44
N LYS A 62 6.44 -3.85 -10.38
CA LYS A 62 7.62 -3.81 -11.26
C LYS A 62 7.71 -2.48 -12.02
N LEU A 63 6.58 -1.78 -12.14
CA LEU A 63 6.47 -0.47 -12.74
C LEU A 63 6.41 0.62 -11.68
N ASN A 64 7.15 1.69 -11.90
CA ASN A 64 7.02 2.93 -11.14
C ASN A 64 5.74 3.69 -11.56
N LEU A 65 5.41 4.77 -10.85
CA LEU A 65 4.19 5.56 -11.12
C LEU A 65 4.17 6.15 -12.55
N GLN A 66 5.31 6.56 -13.09
CA GLN A 66 5.41 7.10 -14.46
C GLN A 66 5.12 6.04 -15.51
N GLN A 67 5.61 4.81 -15.29
CA GLN A 67 5.40 3.67 -16.17
C GLN A 67 3.94 3.19 -16.11
N LEU A 68 3.30 3.26 -14.95
CA LEU A 68 1.86 2.99 -14.83
C LEU A 68 1.02 4.02 -15.60
N ASP A 69 1.34 5.31 -15.48
CA ASP A 69 0.68 6.37 -16.26
C ASP A 69 0.87 6.15 -17.78
N LEU A 70 2.06 5.70 -18.19
CA LEU A 70 2.32 5.36 -19.58
C LEU A 70 1.47 4.17 -20.06
N VAL A 71 1.35 3.11 -19.25
CA VAL A 71 0.45 1.98 -19.57
C VAL A 71 -0.99 2.47 -19.75
N ASN A 72 -1.46 3.37 -18.88
CA ASN A 72 -2.79 3.95 -19.01
C ASN A 72 -2.98 4.77 -20.30
N LYS A 73 -1.97 5.53 -20.71
CA LYS A 73 -1.99 6.25 -21.99
C LYS A 73 -2.03 5.30 -23.17
N LEU A 74 -1.23 4.23 -23.14
CA LEU A 74 -1.21 3.20 -24.17
C LEU A 74 -2.56 2.49 -24.31
N ILE A 75 -3.21 2.14 -23.19
CA ILE A 75 -4.56 1.55 -23.21
C ILE A 75 -5.59 2.51 -23.81
N LYS A 76 -5.54 3.80 -23.45
CA LYS A 76 -6.47 4.81 -23.97
C LYS A 76 -6.27 5.08 -25.46
N GLN A 77 -5.02 5.09 -25.92
CA GLN A 77 -4.66 5.32 -27.32
C GLN A 77 -4.90 4.08 -28.20
N HIS A 78 -4.75 2.89 -27.64
CA HIS A 78 -4.85 1.62 -28.34
C HIS A 78 -5.81 0.67 -27.62
N GLN A 79 -7.11 0.97 -27.66
CA GLN A 79 -8.14 0.16 -26.99
C GLN A 79 -8.26 -1.26 -27.58
N ASP A 80 -7.90 -1.43 -28.86
CA ASP A 80 -7.91 -2.72 -29.55
C ASP A 80 -6.59 -3.49 -29.43
N ALA A 81 -5.57 -2.91 -28.79
CA ALA A 81 -4.29 -3.60 -28.61
C ALA A 81 -4.42 -4.76 -27.64
N THR A 82 -3.83 -5.88 -28.03
CA THR A 82 -3.69 -7.06 -27.19
C THR A 82 -2.76 -6.77 -26.00
N LEU A 83 -2.91 -7.55 -24.93
CA LEU A 83 -2.02 -7.47 -23.77
C LEU A 83 -0.54 -7.69 -24.11
N GLN A 84 -0.24 -8.42 -25.20
CA GLN A 84 1.13 -8.65 -25.64
C GLN A 84 1.69 -7.40 -26.32
N GLU A 85 0.93 -6.77 -27.21
CA GLU A 85 1.33 -5.51 -27.86
C GLU A 85 1.55 -4.40 -26.83
N LEU A 86 0.70 -4.30 -25.80
CA LEU A 86 0.91 -3.35 -24.71
C LEU A 86 2.24 -3.61 -23.95
N CYS A 87 2.63 -4.87 -23.74
CA CYS A 87 3.93 -5.20 -23.15
C CYS A 87 5.08 -4.73 -24.04
N ASP A 88 5.00 -5.00 -25.34
CA ASP A 88 6.05 -4.69 -26.31
C ASP A 88 6.20 -3.17 -26.50
N MET A 89 5.08 -2.43 -26.50
CA MET A 89 5.06 -0.95 -26.52
C MET A 89 5.66 -0.35 -25.25
N LEU A 90 5.36 -0.94 -24.09
CA LEU A 90 5.94 -0.50 -22.82
C LEU A 90 7.45 -0.76 -22.76
N GLU A 91 7.90 -1.94 -23.20
CA GLU A 91 9.31 -2.29 -23.29
C GLU A 91 10.05 -1.34 -24.25
N SER A 92 9.46 -1.02 -25.40
CA SER A 92 10.04 -0.10 -26.38
C SER A 92 10.23 1.33 -25.85
N GLN A 93 9.33 1.80 -24.99
CA GLN A 93 9.40 3.17 -24.46
C GLN A 93 10.20 3.30 -23.16
N THR A 94 10.24 2.24 -22.34
CA THR A 94 10.79 2.31 -20.97
C THR A 94 11.97 1.37 -20.74
N GLY A 95 12.23 0.44 -21.65
CA GLY A 95 13.18 -0.66 -21.47
C GLY A 95 12.75 -1.71 -20.44
N VAL A 96 11.55 -1.58 -19.85
CA VAL A 96 11.07 -2.49 -18.82
C VAL A 96 10.22 -3.59 -19.42
N LYS A 97 10.71 -4.83 -19.29
CA LYS A 97 9.99 -6.03 -19.71
C LYS A 97 9.06 -6.54 -18.61
N ILE A 98 7.77 -6.62 -18.92
CA ILE A 98 6.78 -7.29 -18.07
C ILE A 98 6.07 -8.42 -18.81
N SER A 99 5.57 -9.39 -18.07
CA SER A 99 4.87 -10.54 -18.66
C SER A 99 3.39 -10.21 -18.93
N ARG A 100 2.79 -10.88 -19.92
CA ARG A 100 1.35 -10.76 -20.24
C ARG A 100 0.41 -10.89 -19.03
N PRO A 101 0.63 -11.81 -18.06
CA PRO A 101 -0.17 -11.86 -16.84
C PRO A 101 0.02 -10.65 -15.91
N THR A 102 1.21 -10.03 -15.91
CA THR A 102 1.46 -8.79 -15.17
C THR A 102 0.69 -7.64 -15.80
N MET A 103 0.74 -7.52 -17.13
CA MET A 103 -0.04 -6.53 -17.88
C MET A 103 -1.54 -6.69 -17.64
N SER A 104 -2.08 -7.92 -17.70
CA SER A 104 -3.49 -8.18 -17.39
C SER A 104 -3.93 -7.73 -16.00
N ARG A 105 -3.06 -7.87 -14.98
CA ARG A 105 -3.38 -7.43 -13.61
C ARG A 105 -3.39 -5.91 -13.50
N ILE A 106 -2.47 -5.24 -14.20
CA ILE A 106 -2.40 -3.78 -14.25
C ILE A 106 -3.64 -3.24 -14.96
N THR A 107 -3.95 -3.73 -16.16
CA THR A 107 -5.11 -3.25 -16.92
C THR A 107 -6.43 -3.46 -16.18
N LYS A 108 -6.60 -4.60 -15.48
CA LYS A 108 -7.80 -4.85 -14.64
C LYS A 108 -7.94 -3.91 -13.45
N ASN A 109 -6.84 -3.47 -12.85
CA ASN A 109 -6.90 -2.53 -11.71
C ASN A 109 -7.18 -1.09 -12.17
N GLU A 110 -6.78 -0.73 -13.39
CA GLU A 110 -7.00 0.61 -13.95
C GLU A 110 -8.37 0.75 -14.65
N LEU A 111 -8.95 -0.36 -15.14
CA LEU A 111 -10.29 -0.43 -15.74
C LEU A 111 -11.43 -0.47 -14.71
N ALA A 112 -11.13 -0.46 -13.42
CA ALA A 112 -12.12 -0.29 -12.36
C ALA A 112 -12.07 1.15 -11.85
N PRO A 113 -12.74 2.12 -12.52
CA PRO A 113 -13.08 3.37 -11.84
C PRO A 113 -14.02 3.02 -10.68
N SER A 114 -13.83 3.73 -9.58
CA SER A 114 -14.65 3.67 -8.36
C SER A 114 -16.15 3.65 -8.65
#